data_AF-A0A7M3SW57-F1
#
_entry.id   AF-A0A7M3SW57-F1
#
_cell.length_a   1.000
_cell.length_b   1.000
_cell.length_c   1.000
_cell.angle_alpha   90.00
_cell.angle_beta   90.00
_cell.angle_gamma   90.00
#
_symmetry.space_group_name_H-M   'P 1'
#
loop_
_entity.id
_entity.type
_entity.pdbx_description
1 polymer ?
#
loop_
_entity_poly.entity_id
_entity_poly.type
_entity_poly.pdbx_seq_one_letter_code
_entity_poly.pdbx_strand_id
1 'polypeptide(L)'
;MAGTKRKSATKTAARERAKAAAEASIKKERRLLDKAEAFFLETFDFEKKRQALKDKIDRLQGELASLDPVTARAGQLVLSMKDEGLTNKEIGERLQLSPQEVRSFLLAGERNADDDKGDTERPGQNNDQHTTSTSGSEEGALTSGQS
;
A
#
# COMPACT_ATOMS: atom_id res chain seq x y z
N MET A 1 -40.70 -65.01 -27.81
CA MET A 1 -39.33 -64.49 -28.05
C MET A 1 -39.28 -62.95 -28.25
N ALA A 2 -39.83 -62.16 -27.33
CA ALA A 2 -39.89 -60.68 -27.45
C ALA A 2 -39.10 -59.90 -26.38
N GLY A 3 -38.38 -60.62 -25.49
CA GLY A 3 -37.66 -60.02 -24.36
C GLY A 3 -36.22 -59.59 -24.67
N THR A 4 -35.55 -60.25 -25.63
CA THR A 4 -34.14 -60.01 -25.97
C THR A 4 -33.94 -58.76 -26.84
N LYS A 5 -34.82 -58.50 -27.82
CA LYS A 5 -34.75 -57.30 -28.68
C LYS A 5 -34.97 -55.98 -27.91
N ARG A 6 -35.76 -56.00 -26.83
CA ARG A 6 -36.01 -54.80 -26.01
C ARG A 6 -34.79 -54.42 -25.16
N LYS A 7 -34.09 -55.41 -24.59
CA LYS A 7 -32.90 -55.19 -23.75
C LYS A 7 -31.72 -54.60 -24.54
N SER A 8 -31.51 -55.02 -25.78
CA SER A 8 -30.46 -54.46 -26.64
C SER A 8 -30.76 -53.03 -27.07
N ALA A 9 -32.01 -52.72 -27.42
CA ALA A 9 -32.43 -51.36 -27.77
C ALA A 9 -32.25 -50.36 -26.61
N THR A 10 -32.54 -50.77 -25.37
CA THR A 10 -32.33 -49.93 -24.17
C THR A 10 -30.84 -49.67 -23.90
N LYS A 11 -29.98 -50.67 -24.09
CA LYS A 11 -28.52 -50.52 -23.91
C LYS A 11 -27.92 -49.56 -24.94
N THR A 12 -28.36 -49.65 -26.20
CA THR A 12 -27.95 -48.72 -27.26
C THR A 12 -28.45 -47.31 -26.98
N ALA A 13 -29.70 -47.13 -26.56
CA ALA A 13 -30.24 -45.82 -26.20
C ALA A 13 -29.51 -45.18 -25.00
N ALA A 14 -29.10 -45.97 -24.00
CA ALA A 14 -28.30 -45.48 -22.88
C ALA A 14 -26.90 -45.02 -23.33
N ARG A 15 -26.26 -45.75 -24.25
CA ARG A 15 -24.95 -45.40 -24.80
C ARG A 15 -25.00 -44.12 -25.63
N GLU A 16 -26.02 -43.96 -26.47
CA GLU A 16 -26.22 -42.72 -27.26
C GLU A 16 -26.49 -41.51 -26.35
N ARG A 17 -27.30 -41.69 -25.29
CA ARG A 17 -27.50 -40.62 -24.29
C ARG A 17 -26.22 -40.26 -23.54
N ALA A 18 -25.41 -41.25 -23.18
CA ALA A 18 -24.12 -41.01 -22.53
C ALA A 18 -23.16 -40.25 -23.46
N LYS A 19 -23.14 -40.59 -24.76
CA LYS A 19 -22.35 -39.88 -25.76
C LYS A 19 -22.82 -38.43 -25.94
N ALA A 20 -24.13 -38.22 -26.08
CA ALA A 20 -24.71 -36.89 -26.19
C ALA A 20 -24.45 -36.03 -24.93
N ALA A 21 -24.51 -36.62 -23.73
CA ALA A 21 -24.19 -35.92 -22.49
C ALA A 21 -22.69 -35.55 -22.40
N ALA A 22 -21.80 -36.44 -22.83
CA ALA A 22 -20.36 -36.15 -22.89
C ALA A 22 -20.06 -35.02 -23.90
N GLU A 23 -20.65 -35.05 -25.09
CA GLU A 23 -20.52 -33.98 -26.09
C GLU A 23 -21.06 -32.63 -25.58
N ALA A 24 -22.20 -32.64 -24.89
CA ALA A 24 -22.76 -31.45 -24.27
C ALA A 24 -21.86 -30.88 -23.16
N SER A 25 -21.24 -31.76 -22.35
CA SER A 25 -20.28 -31.36 -21.33
C SER A 25 -19.04 -30.72 -21.94
N ILE A 26 -18.44 -31.36 -22.95
CA ILE A 26 -17.27 -30.82 -23.68
C ILE A 26 -17.59 -29.46 -24.28
N LYS A 27 -18.78 -29.30 -24.88
CA LYS A 27 -19.21 -28.00 -25.44
C LYS A 27 -19.36 -26.92 -24.38
N LYS A 28 -19.86 -27.28 -23.19
CA LYS A 28 -19.95 -26.36 -22.06
C LYS A 28 -18.57 -25.97 -21.56
N GLU A 29 -17.66 -26.92 -21.42
CA GLU A 29 -16.30 -26.69 -20.96
C GLU A 29 -15.52 -25.78 -21.90
N ARG A 30 -15.60 -26.01 -23.22
CA ARG A 30 -14.99 -25.11 -24.21
C ARG A 30 -15.49 -23.66 -24.07
N ARG A 31 -16.80 -23.47 -23.93
CA ARG A 31 -17.39 -22.13 -23.72
C ARG A 31 -16.93 -21.48 -22.42
N LEU A 32 -16.61 -22.26 -21.39
CA LEU A 32 -16.08 -21.73 -20.14
C LEU A 32 -14.62 -21.34 -20.30
N LEU A 33 -13.82 -22.13 -21.03
CA LEU A 33 -12.44 -21.80 -21.36
C LEU A 33 -12.35 -20.52 -22.19
N ASP A 34 -13.18 -20.37 -23.23
CA ASP A 34 -13.20 -19.15 -24.07
C ASP A 34 -13.50 -17.90 -23.23
N LYS A 35 -14.42 -18.01 -22.26
CA LYS A 35 -14.76 -16.91 -21.35
C LYS A 35 -13.64 -16.62 -20.35
N ALA A 36 -12.98 -17.66 -19.84
CA ALA A 36 -11.86 -17.50 -18.94
C ALA A 36 -10.68 -16.83 -19.66
N GLU A 37 -10.38 -17.23 -20.89
CA GLU A 37 -9.37 -16.58 -21.73
C GLU A 37 -9.70 -15.10 -21.96
N ALA A 38 -10.94 -14.78 -22.35
CA ALA A 38 -11.38 -13.40 -22.53
C ALA A 38 -11.23 -12.57 -21.25
N PHE A 39 -11.62 -13.13 -20.10
CA PHE A 39 -11.44 -12.49 -18.80
C PHE A 39 -9.96 -12.21 -18.52
N PHE A 40 -9.09 -13.22 -18.67
CA PHE A 40 -7.67 -13.06 -18.40
C PHE A 40 -7.03 -12.03 -19.34
N LEU A 41 -7.36 -12.03 -20.64
CA LEU A 41 -6.87 -11.03 -21.58
C LEU A 41 -7.32 -9.61 -21.20
N GLU A 42 -8.55 -9.44 -20.73
CA GLU A 42 -9.08 -8.15 -20.30
C GLU A 42 -8.43 -7.68 -18.98
N THR A 43 -8.14 -8.59 -18.05
CA THR A 43 -7.58 -8.26 -16.74
C THR A 43 -6.05 -8.26 -16.68
N PHE A 44 -5.35 -8.83 -17.67
CA PHE A 44 -3.90 -9.03 -17.63
C PHE A 44 -3.11 -7.74 -17.39
N ASP A 45 -3.47 -6.67 -18.11
CA ASP A 45 -2.83 -5.37 -17.94
C ASP A 45 -3.53 -4.50 -16.88
N PHE A 46 -4.73 -4.87 -16.46
CA PHE A 46 -5.50 -4.13 -15.48
C PHE A 46 -4.80 -4.10 -14.12
N GLU A 47 -4.26 -5.23 -13.65
CA GLU A 47 -3.57 -5.29 -12.37
C GLU A 47 -2.26 -4.52 -12.37
N LYS A 48 -1.50 -4.54 -13.47
CA LYS A 48 -0.29 -3.71 -13.63
C LYS A 48 -0.63 -2.22 -13.60
N LYS A 49 -1.68 -1.79 -14.33
CA LYS A 49 -2.15 -0.40 -14.32
C LYS A 49 -2.66 0.01 -12.94
N ARG A 50 -3.39 -0.87 -12.26
CA ARG A 50 -3.90 -0.64 -10.91
C ARG A 50 -2.75 -0.46 -9.91
N GLN A 51 -1.70 -1.30 -10.00
CA GLN A 51 -0.54 -1.17 -9.11
C GLN A 51 0.22 0.14 -9.41
N ALA A 52 0.48 0.46 -10.67
CA ALA A 52 1.13 1.72 -11.03
C ALA A 52 0.37 2.97 -10.54
N LEU A 53 -0.97 2.93 -10.55
CA LEU A 53 -1.79 4.01 -9.99
C LEU A 53 -1.68 4.08 -8.47
N LYS A 54 -1.62 2.95 -7.75
CA LYS A 54 -1.37 2.94 -6.30
C LYS A 54 0.00 3.53 -5.98
N ASP A 55 1.04 3.09 -6.67
CA ASP A 55 2.40 3.60 -6.47
C ASP A 55 2.47 5.12 -6.70
N LYS A 56 1.71 5.62 -7.69
CA LYS A 56 1.58 7.06 -7.95
C LYS A 56 0.84 7.78 -6.82
N ILE A 57 -0.22 7.20 -6.27
CA ILE A 57 -0.93 7.77 -5.11
C ILE A 57 0.00 7.84 -3.91
N ASP A 58 0.72 6.77 -3.60
CA ASP A 58 1.63 6.70 -2.46
C ASP A 58 2.76 7.75 -2.60
N ARG A 59 3.31 7.89 -3.81
CA ARG A 59 4.28 8.93 -4.13
C ARG A 59 3.71 10.33 -3.91
N LEU A 60 2.52 10.62 -4.44
CA LEU A 60 1.88 11.93 -4.30
C LEU A 60 1.53 12.24 -2.85
N GLN A 61 1.12 11.23 -2.07
CA GLN A 61 0.89 11.38 -0.63
C GLN A 61 2.19 11.71 0.11
N GLY A 62 3.31 11.06 -0.26
CA GLY A 62 4.63 11.39 0.27
C GLY A 62 5.08 12.82 -0.09
N GLU A 63 4.89 13.23 -1.34
CA GLU A 63 5.17 14.60 -1.79
C GLU A 63 4.31 15.62 -1.02
N LEU A 64 3.03 15.32 -0.78
CA LEU A 64 2.14 16.19 0.01
C LEU A 64 2.59 16.28 1.47
N ALA A 65 3.00 15.17 2.09
CA ALA A 65 3.51 15.17 3.45
C ALA A 65 4.81 15.99 3.60
N SER A 66 5.64 16.04 2.55
CA SER A 66 6.86 16.87 2.56
C SER A 66 6.60 18.38 2.61
N LEU A 67 5.37 18.82 2.30
CA LEU A 67 4.94 20.22 2.39
C LEU A 67 4.46 20.59 3.81
N ASP A 68 4.27 19.63 4.69
CA ASP A 68 3.78 19.87 6.06
C ASP A 68 4.67 20.86 6.85
N PRO A 69 6.02 20.80 6.79
CA PRO A 69 6.87 21.80 7.42
C PRO A 69 6.74 23.21 6.84
N VAL A 70 6.29 23.36 5.59
CA VAL A 70 6.01 24.68 4.99
C VAL A 70 4.69 25.20 5.53
N THR A 71 3.67 24.34 5.59
CA THR A 71 2.35 24.66 6.18
C THR A 71 2.49 25.04 7.66
N ALA A 72 3.31 24.30 8.41
CA ALA A 72 3.65 24.58 9.79
C ALA A 72 4.28 25.97 9.98
N ARG A 73 5.31 26.28 9.18
CA ARG A 73 5.98 27.59 9.22
C ARG A 73 5.04 28.73 8.83
N ALA A 74 4.22 28.55 7.82
CA ALA A 74 3.17 29.51 7.46
C ALA A 74 2.16 29.69 8.62
N GLY A 75 1.81 28.60 9.30
CA GLY A 75 0.98 28.63 10.51
C GLY A 75 1.57 29.46 11.64
N GLN A 76 2.88 29.36 11.88
CA GLN A 76 3.57 30.21 12.87
C GLN A 76 3.51 31.70 12.53
N LEU A 77 3.62 32.05 11.24
CA LEU A 77 3.46 33.44 10.80
C LEU A 77 2.02 33.94 11.00
N VAL A 78 1.03 33.08 10.75
CA VAL A 78 -0.38 33.42 11.01
C VAL A 78 -0.64 33.58 12.51
N LEU A 79 0.00 32.78 13.37
CA LEU A 79 -0.05 32.95 14.82
C LEU A 79 0.60 34.26 15.27
N SER A 80 1.76 34.63 14.74
CA SER A 80 2.41 35.90 15.12
C SER A 80 1.55 37.12 14.74
N MET A 81 0.84 37.09 13.60
CA MET A 81 -0.12 38.13 13.24
C MET A 81 -1.28 38.23 14.23
N LYS A 82 -1.72 37.10 14.80
CA LYS A 82 -2.75 37.06 15.84
C LYS A 82 -2.23 37.63 17.16
N ASP A 83 -0.97 37.36 17.50
CA ASP A 83 -0.31 37.93 18.69
C ASP A 83 -0.10 39.45 18.57
N GLU A 84 0.05 39.96 17.35
CA GLU A 84 0.02 41.40 17.04
C GLU A 84 -1.39 42.03 17.13
N GLY A 85 -2.42 41.23 17.43
CA GLY A 85 -3.78 41.69 17.68
C GLY A 85 -4.69 41.71 16.45
N LEU A 86 -4.26 41.14 15.31
CA LEU A 86 -5.13 41.04 14.14
C LEU A 86 -6.19 39.97 14.35
N THR A 87 -7.43 40.27 13.95
CA THR A 87 -8.51 39.28 13.92
C THR A 87 -8.34 38.31 12.75
N ASN A 88 -8.90 37.10 12.86
CA ASN A 88 -8.87 36.11 11.78
C ASN A 88 -9.45 36.64 10.46
N LYS A 89 -10.41 37.57 10.53
CA LYS A 89 -10.99 38.23 9.37
C LYS A 89 -9.97 39.14 8.68
N GLU A 90 -9.30 40.00 9.44
CA GLU A 90 -8.26 40.91 8.92
C GLU A 90 -7.05 40.15 8.37
N ILE A 91 -6.67 39.04 9.02
CA ILE A 91 -5.62 38.14 8.52
C ILE A 91 -6.04 37.54 7.17
N GLY A 92 -7.26 37.01 7.08
CA GLY A 92 -7.79 36.44 5.83
C GLY A 92 -7.83 37.47 4.70
N GLU A 93 -8.29 38.69 4.97
CA GLU A 93 -8.31 39.77 3.99
C GLU A 93 -6.90 40.17 3.52
N ARG A 94 -5.94 40.29 4.44
CA ARG A 94 -4.54 40.68 4.13
C ARG A 94 -3.78 39.60 3.34
N LEU A 95 -3.97 38.33 3.72
CA LEU A 95 -3.30 37.20 3.10
C LEU A 95 -4.08 36.62 1.90
N GLN A 96 -5.25 37.18 1.59
CA GLN A 96 -6.18 36.68 0.57
C GLN A 96 -6.56 35.21 0.79
N LEU A 97 -6.72 34.84 2.07
CA LEU A 97 -7.11 33.51 2.50
C LEU A 97 -8.60 33.49 2.86
N SER A 98 -9.25 32.37 2.56
CA SER A 98 -10.59 32.09 3.07
C SER A 98 -10.55 31.91 4.60
N PRO A 99 -11.69 32.12 5.29
CA PRO A 99 -11.77 31.87 6.73
C PRO A 99 -11.39 30.45 7.14
N GLN A 100 -11.59 29.47 6.25
CA GLN A 100 -11.23 28.07 6.50
C GLN A 100 -9.72 27.85 6.40
N GLU A 101 -9.05 28.45 5.43
CA GLU A 101 -7.60 28.38 5.29
C GLU A 101 -6.88 29.03 6.46
N VAL A 102 -7.35 30.20 6.93
CA VAL A 102 -6.80 30.86 8.13
C VAL A 102 -6.87 29.94 9.34
N ARG A 103 -8.00 29.25 9.55
CA ARG A 103 -8.15 28.27 10.65
C ARG A 103 -7.20 27.08 10.48
N SER A 104 -7.04 26.56 9.27
CA SER A 104 -6.12 25.45 8.99
C SER A 104 -4.67 25.82 9.28
N PHE A 105 -4.22 27.02 8.90
CA PHE A 105 -2.87 27.50 9.21
C PHE A 105 -2.68 27.74 10.71
N LEU A 106 -3.65 28.33 11.41
CA LEU A 106 -3.59 28.47 12.87
C LEU A 106 -3.43 27.11 13.56
N LEU A 107 -4.23 26.12 13.17
CA LEU A 107 -4.13 24.77 13.72
C LEU A 107 -2.78 24.10 13.41
N ALA A 108 -2.24 24.31 12.21
CA ALA A 108 -0.93 23.79 11.83
C ALA A 108 0.21 24.46 12.61
N GLY A 109 0.10 25.77 12.87
CA GLY A 109 1.03 26.51 13.72
C GLY A 109 0.98 26.02 15.17
N GLU A 110 -0.21 25.87 15.75
CA GLU A 110 -0.40 25.42 17.14
C GLU A 110 0.23 24.05 17.38
N ARG A 111 0.00 23.08 16.47
CA ARG A 111 0.59 21.73 16.55
C ARG A 111 2.12 21.72 16.59
N ASN A 112 2.76 22.64 15.88
CA ASN A 112 4.22 22.71 15.84
C ASN A 112 4.82 23.49 17.03
N ALA A 113 4.04 24.36 17.67
CA ALA A 113 4.48 25.07 18.88
C ALA A 113 4.53 24.16 20.11
N ASP A 114 3.73 23.09 20.13
CA ASP A 114 3.72 22.10 21.22
C ASP A 114 4.89 21.11 21.14
N ASP A 115 5.37 20.77 19.94
CA ASP A 115 6.53 19.87 19.76
C ASP A 115 7.88 20.52 20.17
N ASP A 116 8.01 21.86 20.09
CA ASP A 116 9.25 22.60 20.43
C ASP A 116 9.47 22.77 21.94
N LYS A 117 8.43 22.60 22.78
CA LYS A 117 8.54 22.73 24.25
C LYS A 117 8.99 21.45 24.96
N GLY A 118 9.29 20.38 24.23
CA GLY A 118 9.63 19.07 24.78
C GLY A 118 11.11 18.79 25.09
N ASP A 119 12.05 19.64 24.66
CA ASP A 119 13.49 19.32 24.72
C ASP A 119 14.34 20.39 25.43
N THR A 120 13.95 20.75 26.66
CA THR A 120 14.84 21.52 27.54
C THR A 120 14.67 21.02 28.97
N GLU A 121 15.35 19.92 29.30
CA GLU A 121 16.08 19.70 30.57
C GLU A 121 16.49 18.22 30.72
N ARG A 122 17.71 17.88 30.28
CA ARG A 122 18.52 16.88 31.00
C ARG A 122 20.02 17.15 30.82
N PRO A 123 20.68 17.88 31.75
CA PRO A 123 22.13 17.99 31.75
C PRO A 123 22.75 16.76 32.43
N GLY A 124 23.65 16.12 31.69
CA GLY A 124 24.88 15.45 32.12
C GLY A 124 24.92 14.58 33.39
N GLN A 125 25.18 13.29 33.20
CA GLN A 125 26.11 12.55 34.06
C GLN A 125 27.01 11.66 33.19
N ASN A 126 28.21 12.19 32.89
CA ASN A 126 29.38 11.40 32.54
C ASN A 126 29.91 10.72 33.81
N ASN A 127 30.23 9.43 33.76
CA ASN A 127 31.39 8.89 34.47
C ASN A 127 31.85 7.54 33.88
N ASP A 128 32.79 7.63 32.94
CA ASP A 128 34.09 6.95 32.88
C ASP A 128 34.37 5.55 33.48
N GLN A 129 35.14 4.79 32.67
CA GLN A 129 36.17 3.75 32.96
C GLN A 129 35.80 2.25 33.05
N HIS A 130 36.31 1.47 32.06
CA HIS A 130 37.35 0.41 32.19
C HIS A 130 37.59 -0.27 30.81
N THR A 131 38.62 0.08 30.04
CA THR A 131 39.95 -0.56 29.89
C THR A 131 40.05 -2.10 29.86
N THR A 132 40.64 -2.57 28.74
CA THR A 132 41.52 -3.74 28.51
C THR A 132 40.99 -5.17 28.50
N SER A 133 41.11 -5.83 27.34
CA SER A 133 41.79 -7.13 27.06
C SER A 133 41.46 -7.53 25.60
N THR A 134 42.32 -7.35 24.58
CA THR A 134 43.52 -8.13 24.23
C THR A 134 43.39 -9.64 24.46
N SER A 135 43.12 -10.37 23.37
CA SER A 135 43.72 -11.65 22.93
C SER A 135 43.05 -12.01 21.60
N GLY A 136 43.68 -12.15 20.43
CA GLY A 136 45.03 -12.63 20.16
C GLY A 136 45.03 -14.16 20.09
N SER A 137 44.95 -14.71 18.86
CA SER A 137 45.48 -16.01 18.35
C SER A 137 44.56 -16.57 17.24
N GLU A 138 44.97 -16.50 15.97
CA GLU A 138 45.74 -17.51 15.18
C GLU A 138 44.78 -18.34 14.31
N GLU A 139 44.78 -18.13 12.99
CA GLU A 139 45.56 -18.93 12.00
C GLU A 139 45.29 -20.44 12.06
N GLY A 140 44.72 -20.96 10.97
CA GLY A 140 44.50 -22.38 10.76
C GLY A 140 43.94 -22.66 9.38
N ALA A 141 44.82 -22.68 8.38
CA ALA A 141 44.57 -23.22 7.05
C ALA A 141 44.31 -24.74 7.07
N LEU A 142 43.93 -25.29 5.90
CA LEU A 142 43.82 -26.73 5.53
C LEU A 142 42.40 -27.31 5.78
N THR A 143 41.72 -28.07 4.92
CA THR A 143 42.12 -28.94 3.81
C THR A 143 41.01 -29.12 2.75
N SER A 144 41.45 -29.35 1.51
CA SER A 144 40.88 -30.17 0.42
C SER A 144 39.80 -31.22 0.70
N GLY A 145 39.06 -31.54 -0.38
CA GLY A 145 38.68 -32.92 -0.75
C GLY A 145 37.17 -33.12 -0.89
N GLN A 146 36.64 -33.18 -2.13
CA GLN A 146 36.25 -34.43 -2.84
C GLN A 146 35.04 -35.14 -2.19
N SER A 147 33.96 -35.47 -2.89
CA SER A 147 33.81 -35.96 -4.26
C SER A 147 32.47 -35.55 -4.87
#